data_AF-A0A194XGU1-F1
#
_entry.id   AF-A0A194XGU1-F1
#
_cell.length_a   1.000
_cell.length_b   1.000
_cell.length_c   1.000
_cell.angle_alpha   90.00
_cell.angle_beta   90.00
_cell.angle_gamma   90.00
#
_symmetry.space_group_name_H-M   'P 1'
#
loop_
_entity.id
_entity.type
_entity.pdbx_description
1 polymer ?
#
loop_
_entity_poly.entity_id
_entity_poly.type
_entity_poly.pdbx_seq_one_letter_code
_entity_poly.pdbx_strand_id
1 'polypeptide(L)'
;MAFLDRRLLELSATSSSNDWAAGARVLQAACYFWHGGTKAQRSLSGLLQSLIYQLCLKRPEALLEVISKQRRDYFLLQAAQERMWTQTVPWTLEELKTCLNSLLQNRQTLTRRASDNHFRFMLLIDGLDEFDGTDQDRQNLNELLVSLSQRSNVKFCLSSRLWVIYKVAFEGYPQLRLEDLTHKDIEVFVTGSLRKNKYFEQMELRSPNLISNVTTEIVRKANGVFLWVRLVNTILKVVTDGCKTPQLLKILDTLPPDLDDLFTRMVRSVNPLYQDEASIIMQIAL
;
A
#
# COMPACT_ATOMS: atom_id res chain seq x y z
N MET A 1 5.12 -4.19 -8.04
CA MET A 1 6.08 -4.27 -6.92
C MET A 1 5.50 -3.51 -5.75
N ALA A 2 4.91 -4.20 -4.78
CA ALA A 2 4.41 -3.59 -3.56
C ALA A 2 5.60 -3.13 -2.69
N PHE A 3 5.81 -1.83 -2.60
CA PHE A 3 6.80 -1.20 -1.72
C PHE A 3 6.21 -1.02 -0.31
N LEU A 4 5.74 -2.11 0.30
CA LEU A 4 5.76 -2.21 1.76
C LEU A 4 7.12 -2.79 2.12
N ASP A 5 8.13 -1.92 2.09
CA ASP A 5 9.48 -2.25 2.52
C ASP A 5 9.40 -2.87 3.94
N ARG A 6 10.12 -3.98 4.16
CA ARG A 6 10.32 -4.53 5.51
C ARG A 6 10.78 -3.45 6.50
N ARG A 7 11.40 -2.37 6.03
CA ARG A 7 11.80 -1.22 6.83
C ARG A 7 10.63 -0.41 7.39
N LEU A 8 9.47 -0.32 6.73
CA LEU A 8 8.27 0.29 7.35
C LEU A 8 7.75 -0.55 8.51
N LEU A 9 7.99 -1.88 8.49
CA LEU A 9 7.69 -2.76 9.61
C LEU A 9 8.68 -2.55 10.79
N GLU A 10 9.86 -1.99 10.54
CA GLU A 10 10.89 -1.67 11.55
C GLU A 10 10.83 -0.20 12.04
N LEU A 11 10.30 0.72 11.21
CA LEU A 11 10.23 2.16 11.50
C LEU A 11 9.13 2.56 12.50
N SER A 12 8.21 1.66 12.85
CA SER A 12 7.24 1.91 13.93
C SER A 12 7.87 1.96 15.33
N ALA A 13 9.18 1.69 15.44
CA ALA A 13 9.93 1.70 16.70
C ALA A 13 10.70 2.99 17.01
N THR A 14 10.75 4.00 16.13
CA THR A 14 11.59 5.19 16.36
C THR A 14 10.81 6.50 16.45
N SER A 15 10.65 6.94 17.70
CA SER A 15 10.63 8.33 18.18
C SER A 15 9.53 9.28 17.68
N SER A 16 8.43 9.34 18.45
CA SER A 16 7.74 10.60 18.76
C SER A 16 7.20 10.57 20.20
N SER A 17 7.16 11.74 20.85
CA SER A 17 7.11 12.02 22.29
C SER A 17 5.85 11.60 23.08
N ASN A 18 5.26 10.45 22.78
CA ASN A 18 4.33 9.75 23.67
C ASN A 18 4.55 8.26 23.42
N ASP A 19 5.22 7.58 24.35
CA ASP A 19 5.54 6.17 24.20
C ASP A 19 4.24 5.34 24.24
N TRP A 20 3.58 5.22 23.09
CA TRP A 20 2.41 4.38 22.92
C TRP A 20 2.78 2.90 23.00
N ALA A 21 4.03 2.50 23.23
CA ALA A 21 4.26 1.17 23.79
C ALA A 21 4.19 1.23 25.33
N ALA A 22 4.76 2.26 25.98
CA ALA A 22 4.83 2.41 27.44
C ALA A 22 5.16 1.09 28.17
N GLY A 23 6.13 0.35 27.65
CA GLY A 23 6.55 -0.95 28.16
C GLY A 23 5.65 -2.15 27.76
N ALA A 24 4.52 -1.92 27.08
CA ALA A 24 3.66 -2.98 26.53
C ALA A 24 4.30 -3.67 25.31
N ARG A 25 4.04 -4.97 25.15
CA ARG A 25 4.51 -5.72 23.97
C ARG A 25 3.65 -5.37 22.76
N VAL A 26 4.28 -4.85 21.70
CA VAL A 26 3.58 -4.49 20.46
C VAL A 26 3.50 -5.68 19.52
N LEU A 27 2.28 -6.05 19.13
CA LEU A 27 1.98 -7.06 18.11
C LEU A 27 1.58 -6.38 16.82
N GLN A 28 2.40 -6.57 15.78
CA GLN A 28 2.15 -6.01 14.47
C GLN A 28 1.51 -7.04 13.53
N ALA A 29 0.55 -6.63 12.72
CA ALA A 29 0.04 -7.44 11.61
C ALA A 29 -0.19 -6.54 10.40
N ALA A 30 0.00 -7.08 9.20
CA ALA A 30 -0.09 -6.31 7.96
C ALA A 30 -0.94 -7.04 6.91
N CYS A 31 -1.72 -6.29 6.13
CA CYS A 31 -2.43 -6.80 4.98
C CYS A 31 -2.37 -5.79 3.84
N TYR A 32 -2.36 -6.29 2.61
CA TYR A 32 -2.40 -5.49 1.40
C TYR A 32 -3.53 -6.01 0.53
N PHE A 33 -4.43 -5.10 0.16
CA PHE A 33 -5.43 -5.37 -0.86
C PHE A 33 -4.78 -5.27 -2.23
N TRP A 34 -4.97 -6.31 -3.04
CA TRP A 34 -4.41 -6.34 -4.38
C TRP A 34 -5.48 -6.71 -5.40
N HIS A 35 -5.80 -5.77 -6.31
CA HIS A 35 -6.82 -5.94 -7.33
C HIS A 35 -6.51 -7.10 -8.29
N GLY A 36 -5.23 -7.25 -8.67
CA GLY A 36 -4.72 -8.37 -9.47
C GLY A 36 -4.54 -9.68 -8.68
N GLY A 37 -4.85 -9.67 -7.39
CA GLY A 37 -4.72 -10.82 -6.50
C GLY A 37 -5.91 -11.78 -6.54
N THR A 38 -5.83 -12.79 -5.68
CA THR A 38 -6.93 -13.74 -5.43
C THR A 38 -8.14 -13.05 -4.80
N LYS A 39 -9.34 -13.66 -4.89
CA LYS A 39 -10.55 -13.18 -4.21
C LYS A 39 -10.32 -12.95 -2.71
N ALA A 40 -9.52 -13.79 -2.06
CA ALA A 40 -9.16 -13.61 -0.65
C ALA A 40 -8.42 -12.29 -0.42
N GLN A 41 -7.39 -12.00 -1.23
CA GLN A 41 -6.56 -10.79 -1.13
C GLN A 41 -7.31 -9.48 -1.38
N ARG A 42 -8.52 -9.52 -1.91
CA ARG A 42 -9.35 -8.34 -2.18
C ARG A 42 -10.63 -8.27 -1.34
N SER A 43 -10.80 -9.20 -0.39
CA SER A 43 -12.03 -9.35 0.40
C SER A 43 -11.83 -9.03 1.89
N LEU A 44 -12.92 -8.65 2.56
CA LEU A 44 -12.92 -8.37 4.00
C LEU A 44 -12.60 -9.64 4.81
N SER A 45 -13.11 -10.80 4.37
CA SER A 45 -12.79 -12.08 5.00
C SER A 45 -11.29 -12.38 4.95
N GLY A 46 -10.64 -12.13 3.80
CA GLY A 46 -9.20 -12.33 3.68
C GLY A 46 -8.38 -11.34 4.50
N LEU A 47 -8.81 -10.07 4.60
CA LEU A 47 -8.21 -9.10 5.52
C LEU A 47 -8.24 -9.63 6.96
N LEU A 48 -9.43 -10.01 7.45
CA LEU A 48 -9.59 -10.49 8.82
C LEU A 48 -8.82 -11.78 9.07
N GLN A 49 -8.88 -12.74 8.15
CA GLN A 49 -8.12 -14.00 8.25
C GLN A 49 -6.61 -13.74 8.34
N SER A 50 -6.07 -12.84 7.50
CA SER A 50 -4.65 -12.50 7.51
C SER A 50 -4.22 -11.87 8.84
N LEU A 51 -4.98 -10.90 9.34
CA LEU A 51 -4.69 -10.25 10.62
C LEU A 51 -4.78 -11.24 11.79
N ILE A 52 -5.85 -12.04 11.86
CA ILE A 52 -6.04 -13.05 12.91
C ILE A 52 -4.89 -14.06 12.89
N TYR A 53 -4.57 -14.60 11.72
CA TYR A 53 -3.50 -15.58 11.56
C TYR A 53 -2.15 -15.04 12.06
N GLN A 54 -1.76 -13.84 11.62
CA GLN A 54 -0.50 -13.22 12.03
C GLN A 54 -0.43 -12.92 13.53
N LEU A 55 -1.53 -12.43 14.11
CA LEU A 55 -1.60 -12.16 15.55
C LEU A 55 -1.54 -13.47 16.37
N CYS A 56 -2.25 -14.51 15.95
CA CYS A 56 -2.21 -15.83 16.59
C CYS A 56 -0.82 -16.49 16.48
N LEU A 57 -0.09 -16.30 15.38
CA LEU A 57 1.30 -16.79 15.29
C LEU A 57 2.21 -16.14 16.34
N LYS A 58 1.97 -14.87 16.68
CA LYS A 58 2.77 -14.11 17.66
C LYS A 58 2.32 -14.33 19.10
N ARG A 59 1.06 -14.73 19.29
CA ARG A 59 0.42 -15.03 20.58
C ARG A 59 -0.40 -16.34 20.47
N PRO A 60 0.25 -17.52 20.35
CA PRO A 60 -0.46 -18.79 20.17
C PRO A 60 -1.41 -19.12 21.32
N GLU A 61 -1.11 -18.65 22.52
CA GLU A 61 -1.96 -18.82 23.70
C GLU A 61 -3.34 -18.15 23.57
N ALA A 62 -3.47 -17.13 22.71
CA ALA A 62 -4.75 -16.48 22.45
C ALA A 62 -5.68 -17.33 21.57
N LEU A 63 -5.16 -18.35 20.88
CA LEU A 63 -5.95 -19.16 19.94
C LEU A 63 -7.18 -19.79 20.61
N LEU A 64 -7.03 -20.25 21.86
CA LEU A 64 -8.11 -20.86 22.64
C LEU A 64 -9.17 -19.84 23.10
N GLU A 65 -8.79 -18.58 23.25
CA GLU A 65 -9.70 -17.47 23.63
C GLU A 65 -10.55 -17.02 22.44
N VAL A 66 -10.03 -17.21 21.23
CA VAL A 66 -10.51 -16.55 20.02
C VAL A 66 -11.35 -17.48 19.18
N ILE A 67 -11.00 -18.76 19.11
CA ILE A 67 -11.80 -19.75 18.39
C ILE A 67 -13.04 -20.10 19.23
N SER A 68 -14.22 -19.98 18.60
CA SER A 68 -15.51 -20.32 19.22
C SER A 68 -15.50 -21.75 19.77
N LYS A 69 -16.22 -21.98 20.87
CA LYS A 69 -16.31 -23.32 21.48
C LYS A 69 -16.85 -24.32 20.46
N GLN A 70 -17.86 -23.95 19.69
CA GLN A 70 -18.46 -24.77 18.65
C GLN A 70 -17.43 -25.23 17.61
N ARG A 71 -16.57 -24.32 17.15
CA ARG A 71 -15.54 -24.63 16.15
C ARG A 71 -14.41 -25.46 16.75
N ARG A 72 -14.02 -25.21 18.01
CA ARG A 72 -13.07 -26.05 18.75
C ARG A 72 -13.60 -27.47 18.91
N ASP A 73 -14.83 -27.62 19.40
CA ASP A 73 -15.48 -28.91 19.60
C ASP A 73 -15.58 -29.68 18.28
N TYR A 74 -15.93 -29.00 17.18
CA TYR A 74 -15.93 -29.58 15.84
C TYR A 74 -14.54 -30.12 15.43
N PHE A 75 -13.48 -29.33 15.56
CA PHE A 75 -12.13 -29.77 15.18
C PHE A 75 -11.61 -30.90 16.08
N LEU A 76 -11.93 -30.88 17.38
CA LEU A 76 -11.59 -31.96 18.30
C LEU A 76 -12.31 -33.26 17.94
N LEU A 77 -13.60 -33.19 17.58
CA LEU A 77 -14.37 -34.35 17.12
C LEU A 77 -13.81 -34.93 15.81
N GLN A 78 -13.41 -34.09 14.86
CA GLN A 78 -12.81 -34.55 13.60
C GLN A 78 -11.45 -35.23 13.83
N ALA A 79 -10.60 -34.64 14.68
CA ALA A 79 -9.32 -35.23 15.04
C ALA A 79 -9.47 -36.59 15.74
N ALA A 80 -10.46 -36.72 16.63
CA ALA A 80 -10.77 -37.97 17.32
C ALA A 80 -11.30 -39.07 16.38
N GLN A 81 -11.86 -38.70 15.22
CA GLN A 81 -12.43 -39.63 14.24
C GLN A 81 -11.44 -40.03 13.14
N GLU A 82 -10.17 -39.60 13.21
CA GLU A 82 -9.13 -39.80 12.18
C GLU A 82 -9.59 -39.43 10.77
N ARG A 83 -10.62 -38.56 10.67
CA ARG A 83 -11.16 -38.14 9.38
C ARG A 83 -10.16 -37.21 8.75
N MET A 84 -9.77 -37.54 7.51
CA MET A 84 -8.91 -36.70 6.68
C MET A 84 -9.50 -35.28 6.63
N TRP A 85 -8.66 -34.26 6.79
CA TRP A 85 -9.03 -32.82 6.86
C TRP A 85 -9.59 -32.26 5.52
N THR A 86 -10.42 -33.03 4.81
CA THR A 86 -10.86 -32.73 3.45
C THR A 86 -12.03 -31.75 3.39
N GLN A 87 -12.73 -31.52 4.50
CA GLN A 87 -13.81 -30.54 4.59
C GLN A 87 -13.52 -29.52 5.70
N THR A 88 -12.91 -28.40 5.32
CA THR A 88 -12.80 -27.26 6.22
C THR A 88 -14.13 -26.51 6.26
N VAL A 89 -14.77 -26.42 7.44
CA VAL A 89 -15.94 -25.56 7.61
C VAL A 89 -15.52 -24.11 7.33
N PRO A 90 -16.12 -23.44 6.32
CA PRO A 90 -15.73 -22.08 5.97
C PRO A 90 -15.95 -21.14 7.15
N TRP A 91 -15.09 -20.13 7.29
CA TRP A 91 -15.25 -19.07 8.28
C TRP A 91 -16.28 -18.06 7.79
N THR A 92 -17.29 -17.79 8.60
CA THR A 92 -18.22 -16.69 8.34
C THR A 92 -17.57 -15.35 8.70
N LEU A 93 -18.04 -14.27 8.07
CA LEU A 93 -17.54 -12.93 8.35
C LEU A 93 -17.77 -12.52 9.82
N GLU A 94 -18.92 -12.87 10.39
CA GLU A 94 -19.25 -12.58 11.78
C GLU A 94 -18.37 -13.35 12.78
N GLU A 95 -18.04 -14.61 12.48
CA GLU A 95 -17.04 -15.36 13.27
C GLU A 95 -15.68 -14.66 13.23
N LEU A 96 -15.23 -14.21 12.06
CA LEU A 96 -13.93 -13.53 11.91
C LEU A 96 -13.91 -12.19 12.66
N LYS A 97 -14.97 -11.38 12.55
CA LYS A 97 -15.12 -10.13 13.33
C LYS A 97 -15.08 -10.43 14.82
N THR A 98 -15.80 -11.46 15.29
CA THR A 98 -15.83 -11.86 16.70
C THR A 98 -14.44 -12.32 17.18
N CYS A 99 -13.73 -13.08 16.34
CA CYS A 99 -12.38 -13.54 16.62
C CYS A 99 -11.41 -12.36 16.77
N LEU A 100 -11.36 -11.46 15.79
CA LEU A 100 -10.47 -10.29 15.83
C LEU A 100 -10.81 -9.40 17.03
N ASN A 101 -12.09 -9.15 17.29
CA ASN A 101 -12.52 -8.38 18.46
C ASN A 101 -12.03 -8.99 19.77
N SER A 102 -12.08 -10.31 19.90
CA SER A 102 -11.63 -11.05 21.08
C SER A 102 -10.12 -11.01 21.25
N LEU A 103 -9.36 -11.15 20.16
CA LEU A 103 -7.89 -10.97 20.14
C LEU A 103 -7.49 -9.61 20.68
N LEU A 104 -8.12 -8.56 20.15
CA LEU A 104 -7.79 -7.18 20.44
C LEU A 104 -8.29 -6.72 21.82
N GLN A 105 -9.21 -7.44 22.45
CA GLN A 105 -9.72 -7.12 23.79
C GLN A 105 -8.68 -7.34 24.89
N ASN A 106 -7.60 -8.05 24.60
CA ASN A 106 -6.48 -8.25 25.53
C ASN A 106 -6.93 -8.71 26.93
N ARG A 107 -7.84 -9.68 27.00
CA ARG A 107 -8.27 -10.26 28.28
C ARG A 107 -7.06 -10.91 28.95
N GLN A 108 -6.83 -10.59 30.22
CA GLN A 108 -5.78 -11.22 31.01
C GLN A 108 -6.03 -12.72 31.05
N THR A 109 -5.05 -13.52 30.61
CA THR A 109 -5.05 -14.95 30.86
C THR A 109 -5.00 -15.16 32.37
N LEU A 110 -5.89 -16.01 32.91
CA LEU A 110 -5.99 -16.36 34.33
C LEU A 110 -4.70 -16.95 34.95
N THR A 111 -3.63 -17.10 34.17
CA THR A 111 -2.45 -17.89 34.50
C THR A 111 -1.16 -17.09 34.71
N ARG A 112 -1.14 -15.75 34.61
CA ARG A 112 0.07 -14.95 34.90
C ARG A 112 -0.21 -13.64 35.65
N ARG A 113 0.77 -13.23 36.46
CA ARG A 113 0.75 -12.02 37.31
C ARG A 113 0.32 -10.79 36.50
N ALA A 114 -0.58 -9.99 37.09
CA ALA A 114 -1.29 -8.86 36.48
C ALA A 114 -0.41 -7.70 35.97
N SER A 115 0.90 -7.72 36.23
CA SER A 115 1.83 -6.62 35.98
C SER A 115 2.63 -6.71 34.66
N ASP A 116 2.64 -7.85 33.94
CA ASP A 116 3.63 -8.09 32.87
C ASP A 116 3.12 -8.21 31.43
N ASN A 117 1.80 -8.09 31.15
CA ASN A 117 1.30 -8.49 29.81
C ASN A 117 0.20 -7.61 29.23
N HIS A 118 0.46 -6.32 29.06
CA HIS A 118 -0.37 -5.49 28.19
C HIS A 118 0.16 -5.63 26.75
N PHE A 119 -0.68 -6.09 25.83
CA PHE A 119 -0.38 -6.10 24.40
C PHE A 119 -0.98 -4.88 23.73
N ARG A 120 -0.23 -4.27 22.82
CA ARG A 120 -0.69 -3.21 21.93
C ARG A 120 -0.59 -3.68 20.49
N PHE A 121 -1.52 -3.29 19.64
CA PHE A 121 -1.69 -3.86 18.31
C PHE A 121 -1.48 -2.79 17.24
N MET A 122 -0.49 -2.98 16.37
CA MET A 122 -0.24 -2.12 15.22
C MET A 122 -0.68 -2.84 13.95
N LEU A 123 -1.74 -2.36 13.31
CA LEU A 123 -2.35 -2.99 12.15
C LEU A 123 -2.08 -2.13 10.91
N LEU A 124 -1.36 -2.69 9.94
CA LEU A 124 -1.05 -2.00 8.68
C LEU A 124 -1.96 -2.54 7.58
N ILE A 125 -2.70 -1.66 6.91
CA ILE A 125 -3.59 -2.05 5.81
C ILE A 125 -3.29 -1.15 4.63
N ASP A 126 -2.80 -1.75 3.55
CA ASP A 126 -2.43 -1.05 2.33
C ASP A 126 -3.41 -1.33 1.20
N GLY A 127 -3.63 -0.31 0.35
CA GLY A 127 -4.49 -0.36 -0.81
C GLY A 127 -5.98 -0.44 -0.50
N LEU A 128 -6.54 0.31 0.47
CA LEU A 128 -7.99 0.23 0.77
C LEU A 128 -8.86 0.45 -0.48
N ASP A 129 -8.44 1.27 -1.44
CA ASP A 129 -9.15 1.48 -2.71
C ASP A 129 -9.19 0.25 -3.63
N GLU A 130 -8.30 -0.72 -3.42
CA GLU A 130 -8.27 -2.01 -4.14
C GLU A 130 -9.23 -3.06 -3.56
N PHE A 131 -9.96 -2.73 -2.49
CA PHE A 131 -10.99 -3.59 -1.92
C PHE A 131 -12.15 -3.83 -2.91
N ASP A 132 -12.42 -5.11 -3.17
CA ASP A 132 -13.47 -5.60 -4.07
C ASP A 132 -14.79 -5.73 -3.32
N GLY A 133 -15.54 -4.63 -3.26
CA GLY A 133 -16.85 -4.56 -2.62
C GLY A 133 -17.71 -3.43 -3.19
N THR A 134 -18.98 -3.42 -2.81
CA THR A 134 -19.88 -2.29 -3.08
C THR A 134 -19.49 -1.07 -2.23
N ASP A 135 -20.06 0.11 -2.50
CA ASP A 135 -19.85 1.27 -1.64
C ASP A 135 -20.37 1.05 -0.22
N GLN A 136 -21.44 0.25 -0.07
CA GLN A 136 -21.91 -0.18 1.24
C GLN A 136 -20.89 -1.08 1.95
N ASP A 137 -20.24 -2.00 1.23
CA ASP A 137 -19.20 -2.85 1.82
C ASP A 137 -17.98 -2.04 2.26
N ARG A 138 -17.60 -1.02 1.47
CA ARG A 138 -16.53 -0.07 1.83
C ARG A 138 -16.88 0.73 3.08
N GLN A 139 -18.13 1.21 3.18
CA GLN A 139 -18.62 1.89 4.38
C GLN A 139 -18.56 0.96 5.59
N ASN A 140 -19.04 -0.27 5.47
CA ASN A 140 -19.00 -1.27 6.54
C ASN A 140 -17.55 -1.59 6.98
N LEU A 141 -16.60 -1.66 6.03
CA LEU A 141 -15.17 -1.81 6.34
C LEU A 141 -14.64 -0.59 7.10
N ASN A 142 -14.93 0.63 6.64
CA ASN A 142 -14.48 1.86 7.29
C ASN A 142 -15.04 1.97 8.72
N GLU A 143 -16.33 1.69 8.91
CA GLU A 143 -16.97 1.65 10.24
C GLU A 143 -16.31 0.64 11.16
N LEU A 144 -15.99 -0.56 10.65
CA LEU A 144 -15.26 -1.57 11.41
C LEU A 144 -13.88 -1.06 11.84
N LEU A 145 -13.09 -0.50 10.91
CA LEU A 145 -11.76 0.03 11.21
C LEU A 145 -11.82 1.17 12.24
N VAL A 146 -12.75 2.11 12.06
CA VAL A 146 -12.97 3.22 13.01
C VAL A 146 -13.36 2.67 14.38
N SER A 147 -14.29 1.72 14.47
CA SER A 147 -14.72 1.12 15.74
C SER A 147 -13.57 0.44 16.49
N LEU A 148 -12.67 -0.24 15.77
CA LEU A 148 -11.50 -0.89 16.36
C LEU A 148 -10.44 0.12 16.79
N SER A 149 -10.31 1.23 16.07
CA SER A 149 -9.34 2.29 16.37
C SER A 149 -9.65 3.07 17.66
N GLN A 150 -10.90 3.01 18.14
CA GLN A 150 -11.29 3.64 19.42
C GLN A 150 -10.65 2.99 20.64
N ARG A 151 -10.04 1.81 20.48
CA ARG A 151 -9.36 1.11 21.56
C ARG A 151 -7.96 1.71 21.79
N SER A 152 -7.65 2.06 23.04
CA SER A 152 -6.36 2.65 23.41
C SER A 152 -5.14 1.75 23.10
N ASN A 153 -5.36 0.44 22.99
CA ASN A 153 -4.33 -0.54 22.68
C ASN A 153 -4.26 -0.92 21.19
N VAL A 154 -4.98 -0.24 20.30
CA VAL A 154 -4.95 -0.52 18.85
C VAL A 154 -4.58 0.74 18.07
N LYS A 155 -3.66 0.61 17.12
CA LYS A 155 -3.35 1.63 16.13
C LYS A 155 -3.41 1.05 14.73
N PHE A 156 -3.85 1.87 13.80
CA PHE A 156 -3.87 1.55 12.38
C PHE A 156 -2.91 2.46 11.61
N CYS A 157 -2.28 1.92 10.58
CA CYS A 157 -1.69 2.67 9.50
C CYS A 157 -2.36 2.22 8.22
N LEU A 158 -3.10 3.13 7.59
CA LEU A 158 -3.92 2.86 6.41
C LEU A 158 -3.34 3.61 5.21
N SER A 159 -3.31 2.97 4.05
CA SER A 159 -3.01 3.64 2.78
C SER A 159 -4.11 3.37 1.75
N SER A 160 -4.43 4.41 0.99
CA SER A 160 -5.43 4.38 -0.08
C SER A 160 -5.21 5.52 -1.06
N ARG A 161 -5.81 5.43 -2.24
CA ARG A 161 -6.08 6.62 -3.07
C ARG A 161 -7.00 7.60 -2.34
N LEU A 162 -6.95 8.88 -2.74
CA LEU A 162 -7.75 9.97 -2.19
C LEU A 162 -9.22 9.93 -2.66
N TRP A 163 -9.90 8.79 -2.51
CA TRP A 163 -11.33 8.69 -2.76
C TRP A 163 -12.13 9.35 -1.65
N VAL A 164 -13.25 9.98 -2.02
CA VAL A 164 -14.12 10.72 -1.08
C VAL A 164 -14.56 9.86 0.09
N ILE A 165 -14.90 8.59 -0.16
CA ILE A 165 -15.35 7.64 0.86
C ILE A 165 -14.33 7.45 2.00
N TYR A 166 -13.03 7.39 1.69
CA TYR A 166 -11.97 7.25 2.68
C TYR A 166 -11.62 8.59 3.32
N LYS A 167 -11.63 9.68 2.54
CA LYS A 167 -11.39 11.03 3.06
C LYS A 167 -12.42 11.39 4.15
N VAL A 168 -13.69 11.12 3.90
CA VAL A 168 -14.79 11.39 4.86
C VAL A 168 -14.69 10.46 6.07
N ALA A 169 -14.45 9.16 5.85
CA ALA A 169 -14.34 8.20 6.95
C ALA A 169 -13.20 8.51 7.94
N PHE A 170 -12.10 9.10 7.46
CA PHE A 170 -10.88 9.31 8.24
C PHE A 170 -10.49 10.78 8.44
N GLU A 171 -11.40 11.74 8.24
CA GLU A 171 -11.13 13.19 8.27
C GLU A 171 -10.49 13.68 9.58
N GLY A 172 -10.79 13.03 10.71
CA GLY A 172 -10.25 13.39 12.03
C GLY A 172 -8.92 12.73 12.41
N TYR A 173 -8.35 11.87 11.57
CA TYR A 173 -7.11 11.14 11.88
C TYR A 173 -5.88 11.81 11.24
N PRO A 174 -4.66 11.59 11.77
CA PRO A 174 -3.45 12.03 11.12
C PRO A 174 -3.32 11.44 9.71
N GLN A 175 -3.05 12.28 8.71
CA GLN A 175 -2.93 11.90 7.31
C GLN A 175 -1.61 12.38 6.72
N LEU A 176 -1.06 11.57 5.81
CA LEU A 176 0.14 11.87 5.04
C LEU A 176 -0.21 11.80 3.56
N ARG A 177 -0.06 12.91 2.84
CA ARG A 177 -0.19 12.94 1.37
C ARG A 177 1.19 12.81 0.77
N LEU A 178 1.43 11.72 0.06
CA LEU A 178 2.76 11.42 -0.46
C LEU A 178 3.13 12.38 -1.60
N GLU A 179 2.16 12.79 -2.42
CA GLU A 179 2.35 13.73 -3.52
C GLU A 179 2.88 15.10 -3.06
N ASP A 180 2.52 15.53 -1.85
CA ASP A 180 3.00 16.79 -1.27
C ASP A 180 4.45 16.68 -0.75
N LEU A 181 4.97 15.46 -0.59
CA LEU A 181 6.25 15.18 0.04
C LEU A 181 7.34 14.74 -0.95
N THR A 182 6.97 14.34 -2.17
CA THR A 182 7.92 13.82 -3.16
C THR A 182 8.61 14.92 -3.97
N HIS A 183 8.18 16.19 -3.89
CA HIS A 183 8.68 17.27 -4.73
C HIS A 183 10.22 17.39 -4.72
N LYS A 184 10.83 17.41 -3.53
CA LYS A 184 12.28 17.53 -3.38
C LYS A 184 13.02 16.29 -3.88
N ASP A 185 12.47 15.10 -3.64
CA ASP A 185 13.08 13.85 -4.10
C ASP A 185 13.03 13.73 -5.62
N ILE A 186 11.93 14.18 -6.24
CA ILE A 186 11.78 14.28 -7.70
C ILE A 186 12.82 15.24 -8.26
N GLU A 187 12.97 16.44 -7.68
CA GLU A 187 13.94 17.43 -8.12
C GLU A 187 15.38 16.87 -8.10
N VAL A 188 15.77 16.23 -6.99
CA VAL A 188 17.09 15.59 -6.84
C VAL A 188 17.27 14.47 -7.86
N PHE A 189 16.26 13.62 -8.05
CA PHE A 189 16.31 12.50 -8.99
C PHE A 189 16.48 12.98 -10.44
N VAL A 190 15.66 13.94 -10.87
CA VAL A 190 15.66 14.48 -12.23
C VAL A 190 16.97 15.18 -12.52
N THR A 191 17.38 16.12 -11.65
CA THR A 191 18.65 16.84 -11.80
C THR A 191 19.83 15.88 -11.89
N GLY A 192 19.87 14.89 -11.00
CA GLY A 192 20.92 13.86 -10.99
C GLY A 192 20.92 13.01 -12.26
N SER A 193 19.74 12.65 -12.80
CA SER A 193 19.64 11.88 -14.04
C SER A 193 20.06 12.69 -15.27
N LEU A 194 19.64 13.95 -15.37
CA LEU A 194 20.02 14.84 -16.47
C LEU A 194 21.53 15.10 -16.48
N ARG A 195 22.13 15.41 -15.33
CA ARG A 195 23.58 15.64 -15.23
C ARG A 195 24.44 14.42 -15.56
N LYS A 196 23.92 13.20 -15.35
CA LYS A 196 24.62 11.97 -15.75
C LYS A 196 24.62 11.73 -17.26
N ASN A 197 23.76 12.42 -18.01
CA ASN A 197 23.71 12.30 -19.46
C ASN A 197 24.63 13.33 -20.10
N LYS A 198 25.70 12.86 -20.75
CA LYS A 198 26.71 13.70 -21.43
C LYS A 198 26.10 14.66 -22.45
N TYR A 199 24.98 14.29 -23.08
CA TYR A 199 24.30 15.15 -24.03
C TYR A 199 23.73 16.40 -23.35
N PHE A 200 23.03 16.21 -22.22
CA PHE A 200 22.49 17.31 -21.43
C PHE A 200 23.57 18.20 -20.84
N GLU A 201 24.69 17.61 -20.41
CA GLU A 201 25.86 18.37 -19.95
C GLU A 201 26.42 19.29 -21.05
N GLN A 202 26.54 18.78 -22.29
CA GLN A 202 26.98 19.60 -23.42
C GLN A 202 25.96 20.67 -23.82
N MET A 203 24.66 20.38 -23.71
CA MET A 203 23.61 21.37 -24.00
C MET A 203 23.59 22.49 -22.95
N GLU A 204 23.81 22.16 -21.67
CA GLU A 204 23.91 23.13 -20.58
C GLU A 204 25.01 24.17 -20.84
N LEU A 205 26.18 23.73 -21.36
CA LEU A 205 27.27 24.63 -21.73
C LEU A 205 26.86 25.67 -22.81
N ARG A 206 25.91 25.31 -23.69
CA ARG A 206 25.43 26.17 -24.78
C ARG A 206 24.18 26.96 -24.40
N SER A 207 23.48 26.55 -23.36
CA SER A 207 22.22 27.12 -22.90
C SER A 207 22.19 27.06 -21.38
N PRO A 208 22.71 28.10 -20.72
CA PRO A 208 22.75 28.16 -19.26
C PRO A 208 21.36 27.98 -18.65
N ASN A 209 21.27 27.24 -17.55
CA ASN A 209 20.05 26.92 -16.81
C ASN A 209 19.10 25.93 -17.51
N LEU A 210 19.51 25.25 -18.58
CA LEU A 210 18.67 24.27 -19.26
C LEU A 210 18.22 23.15 -18.33
N ILE A 211 19.16 22.53 -17.60
CA ILE A 211 18.88 21.45 -16.65
C ILE A 211 17.93 21.93 -15.55
N SER A 212 18.13 23.16 -15.06
CA SER A 212 17.23 23.75 -14.05
C SER A 212 15.82 23.89 -14.61
N ASN A 213 15.67 24.49 -15.80
CA ASN A 213 14.37 24.72 -16.42
C ASN A 213 13.61 23.42 -16.73
N VAL A 214 14.31 22.43 -17.28
CA VAL A 214 13.74 21.10 -17.56
C VAL A 214 13.34 20.41 -16.26
N THR A 215 14.16 20.53 -15.21
CA THR A 215 13.84 19.96 -13.89
C THR A 215 12.59 20.59 -13.31
N THR A 216 12.50 21.92 -13.28
CA THR A 216 11.34 22.64 -12.78
C THR A 216 10.06 22.22 -13.51
N GLU A 217 10.11 22.09 -14.83
CA GLU A 217 8.93 21.73 -15.61
C GLU A 217 8.51 20.27 -15.41
N ILE A 218 9.47 19.34 -15.27
CA ILE A 218 9.18 17.94 -14.91
C ILE A 218 8.56 17.86 -13.51
N VAL A 219 9.14 18.55 -12.52
CA VAL A 219 8.65 18.54 -11.15
C VAL A 219 7.22 19.09 -11.09
N ARG A 220 6.95 20.21 -11.78
CA ARG A 220 5.64 20.84 -11.86
C ARG A 220 4.59 19.91 -12.49
N LYS A 221 4.93 19.24 -13.59
CA LYS A 221 4.00 18.35 -14.32
C LYS A 221 3.80 17.00 -13.64
N ALA A 222 4.79 16.52 -12.88
CA ALA A 222 4.72 15.23 -12.22
C ALA A 222 3.61 15.13 -11.18
N ASN A 223 3.18 16.27 -10.60
CA ASN A 223 2.18 16.32 -9.54
C ASN A 223 2.42 15.29 -8.41
N GLY A 224 3.70 15.15 -8.02
CA GLY A 224 4.15 14.20 -7.00
C GLY A 224 4.27 12.73 -7.44
N VAL A 225 3.94 12.39 -8.69
CA VAL A 225 3.91 11.02 -9.21
C VAL A 225 5.27 10.59 -9.75
N PHE A 226 6.02 9.80 -8.97
CA PHE A 226 7.36 9.34 -9.36
C PHE A 226 7.39 8.44 -10.61
N LEU A 227 6.33 7.68 -10.85
CA LEU A 227 6.22 6.86 -12.07
C LEU A 227 6.21 7.74 -13.32
N TRP A 228 5.46 8.84 -13.29
CA TRP A 228 5.41 9.81 -14.38
C TRP A 228 6.80 10.37 -14.67
N VAL A 229 7.52 10.78 -13.62
CA VAL A 229 8.90 11.30 -13.72
C VAL A 229 9.83 10.28 -14.37
N ARG A 230 9.74 9.01 -13.96
CA ARG A 230 10.58 7.94 -14.52
C ARG A 230 10.28 7.70 -16.00
N LEU A 231 9.01 7.71 -16.40
CA LEU A 231 8.59 7.55 -17.79
C LEU A 231 9.09 8.72 -18.65
N VAL A 232 8.85 9.95 -18.20
CA VAL A 232 9.31 11.16 -18.89
C VAL A 232 10.84 11.18 -19.02
N ASN A 233 11.57 10.88 -17.96
CA ASN A 233 13.03 10.80 -18.02
C ASN A 233 13.52 9.72 -19.01
N THR A 234 12.77 8.63 -19.19
CA THR A 234 13.07 7.60 -20.20
C THR A 234 12.80 8.11 -21.61
N ILE A 235 11.66 8.76 -21.84
CA ILE A 235 11.31 9.41 -23.12
C ILE A 235 12.39 10.44 -23.49
N LEU A 236 12.78 11.28 -22.54
CA LEU A 236 13.79 12.31 -22.77
C LEU A 236 15.12 11.69 -23.22
N LYS A 237 15.57 10.58 -22.61
CA LYS A 237 16.79 9.88 -23.04
C LYS A 237 16.72 9.39 -24.49
N VAL A 238 15.57 8.87 -24.92
CA VAL A 238 15.39 8.38 -26.29
C VAL A 238 15.32 9.54 -27.30
N VAL A 239 14.61 10.61 -26.94
CA VAL A 239 14.35 11.73 -27.86
C VAL A 239 15.55 12.69 -27.96
N THR A 240 16.46 12.69 -26.98
CA THR A 240 17.63 13.57 -26.98
C THR A 240 18.70 13.20 -28.00
N ASP A 241 18.65 12.02 -28.62
CA ASP A 241 19.56 11.68 -29.71
C ASP A 241 19.29 12.59 -30.93
N GLY A 242 20.08 13.67 -31.03
CA GLY A 242 20.04 14.64 -32.15
C GLY A 242 19.13 15.86 -31.98
N CYS A 243 18.45 16.05 -30.84
CA CYS A 243 17.50 17.17 -30.63
C CYS A 243 18.13 18.45 -30.04
N LYS A 244 17.87 19.61 -30.66
CA LYS A 244 18.28 20.92 -30.10
C LYS A 244 17.43 21.33 -28.88
N THR A 245 17.97 22.22 -28.04
CA THR A 245 17.31 22.74 -26.82
C THR A 245 15.85 23.19 -27.00
N PRO A 246 15.49 23.96 -28.05
CA PRO A 246 14.09 24.40 -28.22
C PRO A 246 13.14 23.25 -28.58
N GLN A 247 13.63 22.21 -29.26
CA GLN A 247 12.83 21.04 -29.61
C GLN A 247 12.54 20.20 -28.36
N LEU A 248 13.55 20.04 -27.50
CA LEU A 248 13.42 19.35 -26.22
C LEU A 248 12.34 19.99 -25.33
N LEU A 249 12.37 21.31 -25.17
CA LEU A 249 11.37 22.03 -24.36
C LEU A 249 9.96 21.88 -24.94
N LYS A 250 9.81 21.99 -26.28
CA LYS A 250 8.52 21.72 -26.94
C LYS A 250 8.02 20.30 -26.69
N ILE A 251 8.90 19.30 -26.74
CA ILE A 251 8.53 17.91 -26.46
C ILE A 251 8.04 17.80 -25.01
N LEU A 252 8.75 18.40 -24.07
CA LEU A 252 8.34 18.43 -22.66
C LEU A 252 6.98 19.10 -22.49
N ASP A 253 6.70 20.21 -23.19
CA ASP A 253 5.42 20.90 -23.18
C ASP A 253 4.27 20.01 -23.68
N THR A 254 4.53 19.20 -24.71
CA THR A 254 3.52 18.27 -25.24
C THR A 254 3.22 17.08 -24.31
N LEU A 255 4.08 16.78 -23.33
CA LEU A 255 3.87 15.62 -22.47
C LEU A 255 2.69 15.90 -21.51
N PRO A 256 1.68 15.02 -21.49
CA PRO A 256 0.53 15.20 -20.61
C PRO A 256 0.95 15.00 -19.16
N PRO A 257 0.38 15.77 -18.20
CA PRO A 257 0.68 15.61 -16.77
C PRO A 257 -0.01 14.37 -16.16
N ASP A 258 -1.09 13.90 -16.77
CA ASP A 258 -1.82 12.71 -16.33
C ASP A 258 -1.15 11.41 -16.83
N LEU A 259 -1.15 10.37 -16.00
CA LEU A 259 -0.54 9.08 -16.34
C LEU A 259 -1.29 8.35 -17.45
N ASP A 260 -2.63 8.37 -17.45
CA ASP A 260 -3.43 7.64 -18.44
C ASP A 260 -3.24 8.24 -19.83
N ASP A 261 -3.19 9.58 -19.91
CA ASP A 261 -2.86 10.29 -21.14
C ASP A 261 -1.41 10.02 -21.59
N LEU A 262 -0.47 9.94 -20.65
CA LEU A 262 0.93 9.61 -20.96
C LEU A 262 1.05 8.19 -21.50
N PHE A 263 0.40 7.21 -20.87
CA PHE A 263 0.32 5.84 -21.36
C PHE A 263 -0.33 5.76 -22.73
N THR A 264 -1.46 6.44 -22.92
CA THR A 264 -2.16 6.50 -24.20
C THR A 264 -1.25 7.03 -25.31
N ARG A 265 -0.50 8.10 -25.02
CA ARG A 265 0.48 8.64 -25.96
C ARG A 265 1.60 7.64 -26.27
N MET A 266 2.15 6.96 -25.26
CA MET A 266 3.20 5.96 -25.45
C MET A 266 2.72 4.80 -26.33
N VAL A 267 1.54 4.25 -26.06
CA VAL A 267 0.94 3.17 -26.87
C VAL A 267 0.71 3.64 -28.31
N ARG A 268 0.15 4.84 -28.51
CA ARG A 268 -0.06 5.42 -29.85
C ARG A 268 1.23 5.73 -30.60
N SER A 269 2.36 5.90 -29.89
CA SER A 269 3.67 6.14 -30.51
C SER A 269 4.34 4.87 -31.04
N VAL A 270 3.85 3.69 -30.65
CA VAL A 270 4.32 2.41 -31.21
C VAL A 270 3.94 2.35 -32.68
N ASN A 271 4.89 1.93 -33.53
CA ASN A 271 4.66 1.76 -34.96
C ASN A 271 3.44 0.83 -35.16
N PRO A 272 2.45 1.20 -36.01
CA PRO A 272 1.25 0.40 -36.24
C PRO A 272 1.51 -1.08 -36.50
N LEU A 273 2.63 -1.44 -37.14
CA LEU A 273 3.02 -2.82 -37.43
C LEU A 273 3.26 -3.67 -36.17
N TYR A 274 3.61 -3.04 -35.04
CA TYR A 274 3.92 -3.72 -33.78
C TYR A 274 2.86 -3.47 -32.70
N GLN A 275 1.76 -2.78 -33.01
CA GLN A 275 0.74 -2.45 -32.00
C GLN A 275 0.02 -3.70 -31.49
N ASP A 276 -0.26 -4.67 -32.36
CA ASP A 276 -0.89 -5.94 -31.98
C ASP A 276 0.02 -6.76 -31.07
N GLU A 277 1.30 -6.90 -31.43
CA GLU A 277 2.30 -7.58 -30.61
C GLU A 277 2.51 -6.88 -29.26
N ALA A 278 2.60 -5.54 -29.26
CA ALA A 278 2.73 -4.75 -28.05
C ALA A 278 1.51 -4.92 -27.12
N SER A 279 0.30 -4.98 -27.69
CA SER A 279 -0.93 -5.24 -26.94
C SER A 279 -0.91 -6.63 -26.28
N ILE A 280 -0.49 -7.67 -27.00
CA ILE A 280 -0.35 -9.03 -26.45
C ILE A 280 0.67 -9.05 -25.30
N ILE A 281 1.84 -8.43 -25.49
CA ILE A 281 2.88 -8.37 -24.45
C ILE A 281 2.35 -7.65 -23.21
N MET A 282 1.64 -6.54 -23.36
CA MET A 282 1.06 -5.80 -22.24
C MET A 282 0.03 -6.64 -21.48
N GLN A 283 -0.85 -7.37 -22.17
CA GLN A 283 -1.85 -8.23 -21.53
C GLN A 283 -1.25 -9.44 -20.80
N ILE A 284 -0.05 -9.89 -21.20
CA ILE A 284 0.66 -10.97 -20.50
C ILE A 284 1.44 -10.43 -19.30
N ALA A 285 1.96 -9.21 -19.39
CA ALA A 285 2.82 -8.62 -18.37
C ALA A 285 2.05 -7.91 -17.23
N LEU A 286 0.79 -7.53 -17.46
CA LEU A 286 -0.11 -6.85 -16.52
C LEU A 286 -1.14 -7.81 -15.94
#